data_AF-A0A090F2X4-F1
#
_entry.id   AF-A0A090F2X4-F1
#
_cell.length_a   1.000
_cell.length_b   1.000
_cell.length_c   1.000
_cell.angle_alpha   90.00
_cell.angle_beta   90.00
_cell.angle_gamma   90.00
#
_symmetry.space_group_name_H-M   'P 1'
#
loop_
_entity.id
_entity.type
_entity.pdbx_description
1 polymer ?
#
loop_
_entity_poly.entity_id
_entity_poly.type
_entity_poly.pdbx_seq_one_letter_code
_entity_poly.pdbx_strand_id
1 'polypeptide(L)'
;MKAGFDALMHDVCVRWGWCGAVKDGKSLHVTDFIPKSGLVTADQFVDWVFLGDGMDPCTNPNKWQKQKNAIRAAFIKHMGAEAVDAARLQWVSE
;
A
#
# COMPACT_ATOMS: atom_id res chain seq x y z
N MET A 1 -12.69 15.88 3.60
CA MET A 1 -12.51 14.72 2.70
C MET A 1 -11.08 14.25 2.84
N LYS A 2 -10.84 12.95 3.02
CA LYS A 2 -9.47 12.42 2.92
C LYS A 2 -9.02 12.52 1.46
N ALA A 3 -7.76 12.85 1.21
CA ALA A 3 -7.17 12.92 -0.12
C ALA A 3 -5.75 12.33 -0.09
N GLY A 4 -5.17 12.07 -1.26
CA GLY A 4 -3.81 11.54 -1.34
C GLY A 4 -3.64 10.23 -0.57
N PHE A 5 -2.57 10.16 0.23
CA PHE A 5 -2.23 8.94 0.97
C PHE A 5 -3.28 8.53 2.01
N ASP A 6 -3.92 9.47 2.71
CA ASP A 6 -4.96 9.15 3.68
C ASP A 6 -6.18 8.48 3.04
N ALA A 7 -6.56 8.92 1.84
CA ALA A 7 -7.66 8.35 1.08
C ALA A 7 -7.30 6.97 0.53
N LEU A 8 -6.08 6.83 0.01
CA LEU A 8 -5.54 5.55 -0.43
C LEU A 8 -5.58 4.52 0.70
N MET A 9 -5.04 4.86 1.87
CA MET A 9 -5.00 3.97 3.00
C MET A 9 -6.38 3.68 3.59
N HIS A 10 -7.34 4.61 3.49
CA HIS A 10 -8.72 4.32 3.86
C HIS A 10 -9.34 3.22 2.97
N ASP A 11 -9.12 3.28 1.65
CA ASP A 11 -9.59 2.22 0.75
C ASP A 11 -8.86 0.89 1.01
N VAL A 12 -7.53 0.92 1.09
CA VAL A 12 -6.69 -0.28 1.22
C VAL A 12 -6.86 -0.97 2.58
N CYS A 13 -6.71 -0.23 3.68
CA CYS A 13 -6.82 -0.80 5.02
C CYS A 13 -8.28 -0.90 5.48
N VAL A 14 -9.00 0.23 5.61
CA VAL A 14 -10.32 0.22 6.28
C VAL A 14 -11.38 -0.53 5.49
N ARG A 15 -11.41 -0.38 4.16
CA ARG A 15 -12.46 -1.00 3.32
C ARG A 15 -12.10 -2.39 2.82
N TRP A 16 -10.82 -2.65 2.55
CA TRP A 16 -10.38 -3.91 1.95
C TRP A 16 -9.61 -4.83 2.90
N GLY A 17 -9.31 -4.36 4.12
CA GLY A 17 -8.73 -5.18 5.19
C GLY A 17 -7.21 -5.30 5.15
N TRP A 18 -6.52 -4.61 4.24
CA TRP A 18 -5.06 -4.65 4.12
C TRP A 18 -4.39 -3.65 5.06
N CYS A 19 -4.58 -3.87 6.36
CA CYS A 19 -4.11 -2.99 7.43
C CYS A 19 -2.76 -3.40 8.00
N GLY A 20 -2.17 -4.48 7.50
CA GLY A 20 -0.97 -5.05 8.05
C GLY A 20 -1.26 -6.17 9.06
N ALA A 21 -0.20 -6.86 9.46
CA ALA A 21 -0.28 -8.05 10.29
C ALA A 21 0.61 -7.96 11.53
N VAL A 22 0.33 -8.82 12.52
CA VAL A 22 1.27 -9.09 13.60
C VAL A 22 1.98 -10.40 13.28
N LYS A 23 3.30 -10.35 13.10
CA LYS A 23 4.14 -11.51 12.82
C LYS A 23 5.26 -11.58 13.84
N ASP A 24 5.39 -12.72 14.51
CA ASP A 24 6.41 -12.95 15.56
C ASP A 24 6.41 -11.87 16.66
N GLY A 25 5.22 -11.38 17.04
CA GLY A 25 5.04 -10.34 18.05
C GLY A 25 5.38 -8.92 17.57
N LYS A 26 5.70 -8.72 16.29
CA LYS A 26 5.95 -7.40 15.69
C LYS A 26 4.81 -7.01 14.76
N SER A 27 4.34 -5.77 14.88
CA SER A 27 3.43 -5.17 13.91
C SER A 27 4.19 -4.88 12.61
N LEU A 28 3.61 -5.30 11.50
CA LEU A 28 4.05 -4.99 10.14
C LEU A 28 2.97 -4.14 9.47
N HIS A 29 3.38 -3.07 8.81
CA HIS A 29 2.50 -2.19 8.05
C HIS A 29 3.16 -1.76 6.74
N VAL A 30 2.37 -1.40 5.72
CA VAL A 30 2.90 -0.98 4.41
C VAL A 30 3.89 0.19 4.52
N THR A 31 3.70 1.09 5.48
CA THR A 31 4.59 2.24 5.70
C THR A 31 5.98 1.86 6.16
N ASP A 32 6.17 0.66 6.72
CA ASP A 32 7.48 0.19 7.17
C ASP A 32 8.41 -0.12 5.98
N PHE A 33 7.84 -0.30 4.78
CA PHE A 33 8.57 -0.62 3.56
C PHE A 33 8.75 0.58 2.62
N ILE A 34 8.04 1.69 2.86
CA ILE A 34 8.15 2.90 2.05
C ILE A 34 9.48 3.60 2.38
N PRO A 35 10.35 3.88 1.39
CA PRO A 35 11.60 4.59 1.63
C PRO A 35 11.33 6.06 2.01
N LYS A 36 12.27 6.70 2.70
CA LYS A 36 12.13 8.13 3.07
C LYS A 36 12.16 9.09 1.88
N SER A 37 12.74 8.67 0.76
CA SER A 37 12.89 9.48 -0.45
C SER A 37 13.01 8.59 -1.69
N GLY A 38 12.86 9.21 -2.86
CA GLY A 38 12.93 8.54 -4.15
C GLY A 38 11.55 8.28 -4.75
N LEU A 39 11.53 7.59 -5.89
CA LEU A 39 10.31 7.30 -6.63
C LEU A 39 9.71 5.96 -6.17
N VAL A 40 8.41 5.94 -5.89
CA VAL A 40 7.64 4.72 -5.58
C VAL A 40 6.60 4.51 -6.67
N THR A 41 6.62 3.34 -7.29
CA THR A 41 5.60 2.94 -8.27
C THR A 41 4.38 2.29 -7.60
N ALA A 42 3.25 2.32 -8.28
CA ALA A 42 2.03 1.65 -7.84
C ALA A 42 2.25 0.15 -7.64
N ASP A 43 3.06 -0.48 -8.48
CA ASP A 43 3.36 -1.92 -8.39
C ASP A 43 4.24 -2.24 -7.17
N GLN A 44 5.25 -1.41 -6.87
CA GLN A 44 6.04 -1.54 -5.64
C GLN A 44 5.17 -1.38 -4.39
N PHE A 45 4.28 -0.39 -4.40
CA PHE A 45 3.33 -0.19 -3.30
C PHE A 45 2.43 -1.41 -3.10
N VAL A 46 1.93 -2.02 -4.17
CA VAL A 46 1.15 -3.27 -4.09
C VAL A 46 1.94 -4.36 -3.38
N ASP A 47 3.19 -4.60 -3.77
CA ASP A 47 4.01 -5.64 -3.13
C ASP A 47 4.21 -5.36 -1.63
N TRP A 48 4.43 -4.09 -1.25
CA TRP A 48 4.54 -3.70 0.16
C TRP A 48 3.26 -3.83 0.96
N VAL A 49 2.08 -3.65 0.35
CA VAL A 49 0.80 -3.92 1.02
C VAL A 49 0.70 -5.40 1.40
N PHE A 50 1.10 -6.31 0.50
CA PHE A 50 1.10 -7.74 0.79
C PHE A 50 2.14 -8.11 1.87
N LEU A 51 3.34 -7.55 1.78
CA LEU A 51 4.40 -7.77 2.78
C LEU A 51 3.99 -7.24 4.16
N GLY A 52 3.34 -6.08 4.21
CA GLY A 52 2.76 -5.51 5.43
C GLY A 52 1.72 -6.44 6.06
N ASP A 53 0.92 -7.11 5.24
CA ASP A 53 -0.08 -8.10 5.69
C ASP A 53 0.54 -9.49 6.00
N GLY A 54 1.86 -9.60 6.05
CA GLY A 54 2.58 -10.84 6.34
C GLY A 54 2.52 -11.88 5.23
N MET A 55 2.02 -11.49 4.04
CA MET A 55 1.88 -12.37 2.89
C MET A 55 3.01 -12.19 1.88
N ASP A 56 3.46 -13.30 1.29
CA ASP A 56 4.41 -13.25 0.19
C ASP A 56 3.64 -13.09 -1.15
N PRO A 57 3.82 -11.96 -1.86
CA PRO A 57 3.15 -11.68 -3.13
C PRO A 57 3.48 -12.67 -4.25
N CYS A 58 4.51 -13.52 -4.09
CA CYS A 58 4.97 -14.53 -5.06
C CYS A 58 4.36 -15.93 -4.84
N THR A 59 3.77 -16.21 -3.66
CA THR A 59 3.30 -17.57 -3.32
C THR A 59 2.08 -18.05 -4.12
N ASN A 60 1.27 -17.15 -4.67
CA ASN A 60 0.13 -17.49 -5.53
C ASN A 60 -0.27 -16.31 -6.42
N PRO A 61 0.49 -16.01 -7.50
CA PRO A 61 0.30 -14.80 -8.29
C PRO A 61 -1.09 -14.72 -8.93
N ASN A 62 -1.64 -15.84 -9.42
CA ASN A 62 -2.97 -15.85 -10.06
C ASN A 62 -4.13 -15.65 -9.08
N LYS A 63 -3.99 -16.09 -7.81
CA LYS A 63 -5.04 -15.94 -6.79
C LYS A 63 -5.28 -14.47 -6.45
N TRP A 64 -4.20 -13.68 -6.46
CA TRP A 64 -4.20 -12.32 -5.93
C TRP A 64 -4.22 -11.24 -7.01
N GLN A 65 -4.20 -11.62 -8.29
CA GLN A 65 -4.12 -10.65 -9.39
C GLN A 65 -5.26 -9.62 -9.35
N LYS A 66 -6.48 -10.03 -8.98
CA LYS A 66 -7.62 -9.12 -8.85
C LYS A 66 -7.37 -8.06 -7.77
N GLN A 67 -6.86 -8.47 -6.62
CA GLN A 67 -6.54 -7.58 -5.50
C GLN A 67 -5.35 -6.67 -5.82
N LYS A 68 -4.29 -7.22 -6.43
CA LYS A 68 -3.14 -6.45 -6.93
C LYS A 68 -3.59 -5.33 -7.88
N ASN A 69 -4.43 -5.67 -8.86
CA ASN A 69 -4.98 -4.69 -9.80
C ASN A 69 -5.84 -3.63 -9.11
N ALA A 70 -6.67 -4.02 -8.11
CA ALA A 70 -7.51 -3.09 -7.37
C ALA A 70 -6.68 -2.11 -6.52
N ILE A 71 -5.64 -2.59 -5.82
CA ILE A 71 -4.74 -1.76 -5.01
C ILE A 71 -3.94 -0.82 -5.92
N ARG A 72 -3.41 -1.31 -7.06
CA ARG A 72 -2.74 -0.48 -8.07
C ARG A 72 -3.65 0.64 -8.59
N ALA A 73 -4.90 0.31 -8.93
CA ALA A 73 -5.86 1.29 -9.42
C ALA A 73 -6.21 2.33 -8.35
N ALA A 74 -6.34 1.93 -7.08
CA ALA A 74 -6.55 2.85 -5.97
C ALA A 74 -5.36 3.80 -5.78
N PHE A 75 -4.14 3.28 -5.88
CA PHE A 75 -2.93 4.10 -5.82
C PHE A 75 -2.96 5.18 -6.89
N ILE A 76 -3.17 4.82 -8.16
CA ILE A 76 -3.21 5.78 -9.27
C ILE A 76 -4.33 6.79 -9.08
N LYS A 77 -5.51 6.34 -8.67
CA LYS A 77 -6.67 7.19 -8.42
C LYS A 77 -6.39 8.26 -7.36
N HIS A 78 -5.80 7.88 -6.23
CA HIS A 78 -5.62 8.78 -5.08
C HIS A 78 -4.31 9.56 -5.10
N MET A 79 -3.25 8.98 -5.66
CA MET A 79 -1.93 9.63 -5.79
C MET A 79 -1.79 10.42 -7.09
N GLY A 80 -2.66 10.17 -8.07
CA GLY A 80 -2.76 10.90 -9.34
C GLY A 80 -1.77 10.44 -10.41
N ALA A 81 -0.96 9.41 -10.17
CA ALA A 81 0.05 8.91 -11.11
C ALA A 81 0.42 7.44 -10.81
N GLU A 82 1.05 6.78 -11.80
CA GLU A 82 1.60 5.42 -11.63
C GLU A 82 2.85 5.39 -10.75
N ALA A 83 3.51 6.52 -10.58
CA ALA A 83 4.64 6.68 -9.68
C ALA A 83 4.63 8.06 -9.03
N VAL A 84 4.98 8.13 -7.75
CA VAL A 84 5.06 9.38 -6.99
C VAL A 84 6.31 9.40 -6.13
N ASP A 85 6.74 10.60 -5.74
CA ASP A 85 7.79 10.75 -4.73
C ASP A 85 7.34 10.10 -3.41
N ALA A 86 8.22 9.35 -2.77
CA ALA A 86 7.95 8.65 -1.51
C ALA A 86 7.52 9.62 -0.41
N ALA A 87 7.98 10.87 -0.43
CA ALA A 87 7.54 11.93 0.47
C ALA A 87 6.06 12.31 0.30
N ARG A 88 5.34 11.79 -0.70
CA ARG A 88 3.88 11.95 -0.82
C ARG A 88 3.10 10.80 -0.18
N LEU A 89 3.77 9.72 0.23
CA LEU A 89 3.16 8.52 0.83
C LEU A 89 3.27 8.55 2.37
N GLN A 90 2.85 9.65 2.96
CA GLN A 90 2.86 9.88 4.40
C GLN A 90 1.50 10.38 4.86
N TRP A 91 1.13 10.01 6.10
CA TRP A 91 -0.09 10.50 6.74
C TRP A 91 -0.02 12.02 6.86
N VAL A 92 -1.14 12.69 6.57
CA VAL A 92 -1.22 14.12 6.82
C VAL A 92 -1.45 14.30 8.33
N SER A 93 -0.37 14.57 9.05
CA SER A 93 -0.45 15.03 10.44
C SER A 93 -1.19 16.38 10.47
N GLU A 94 -2.22 16.48 11.32
CA GLU A 94 -2.89 17.74 11.68
C GLU A 94 -1.96 18.67 12.46
#